data_AF-A0A9P1IG02-F1
#
_entry.id   AF-A0A9P1IG02-F1
#
_cell.length_a   1.000
_cell.length_b   1.000
_cell.length_c   1.000
_cell.angle_alpha   90.00
_cell.angle_beta   90.00
_cell.angle_gamma   90.00
#
_symmetry.space_group_name_H-M   'P 1'
#
loop_
_entity.id
_entity.type
_entity.pdbx_description
1 polymer ?
#
loop_
_entity_poly.entity_id
_entity_poly.type
_entity_poly.pdbx_seq_one_letter_code
_entity_poly.pdbx_strand_id
1 'polypeptide(L)'
;MATRISGATSLTRLGYLTYNLSQGASTAIILVNDLLHEDLKGSKKFAANLSRTGIARIICEELLAIDFDWAEIVGKNATAAGSRNAEHVANYNLLVAILTTLTRFSATESGWNAMTELAITEILSELIVFVEPPKEIFLKPENVKIKGTQSYLYANTVDLALHVCKQLCTKSKWKKLSLKVLVFIQTLGDVLQQLMRAEMNCAFLETASNIVKEIYVNDESINAAIDSENVLRQLRTFSSSSSSNSTNYSSSENHHKINTNSSFAAPRQLFSTLVPI
;
A
#
# COMPACT_ATOMS: atom_id res chain seq x y z
N MET A 1 -47.30 6.76 30.35
CA MET A 1 -47.08 7.31 29.01
C MET A 1 -45.64 7.83 28.97
N ALA A 2 -44.68 6.98 28.61
CA ALA A 2 -43.26 7.30 28.65
C ALA A 2 -42.75 7.55 27.22
N THR A 3 -42.30 8.78 26.99
CA THR A 3 -41.80 9.30 25.73
C THR A 3 -40.42 8.72 25.43
N ARG A 4 -40.31 7.95 24.35
CA ARG A 4 -39.08 7.30 23.90
C ARG A 4 -38.73 7.86 22.51
N ILE A 5 -38.20 9.07 22.43
CA ILE A 5 -37.64 9.63 21.18
C ILE A 5 -36.47 10.56 21.54
N SER A 6 -35.27 10.25 21.01
CA SER A 6 -34.11 11.13 20.75
C SER A 6 -32.78 10.46 21.10
N GLY A 7 -32.37 9.50 20.26
CA GLY A 7 -31.04 8.87 20.36
C GLY A 7 -30.54 8.41 18.99
N ALA A 8 -31.46 7.88 18.16
CA ALA A 8 -31.14 7.38 16.82
C ALA A 8 -30.81 8.48 15.78
N THR A 9 -31.37 9.68 15.91
CA THR A 9 -31.18 10.81 14.97
C THR A 9 -29.86 11.56 15.15
N SER A 10 -29.26 11.51 16.34
CA SER A 10 -27.95 12.14 16.60
C SER A 10 -26.80 11.32 16.03
N LEU A 11 -26.86 9.99 16.18
CA LEU A 11 -25.84 9.06 15.70
C LEU A 11 -25.79 8.99 14.17
N THR A 12 -26.94 9.04 13.50
CA THR A 12 -27.01 9.08 12.03
C THR A 12 -26.45 10.39 11.46
N ARG A 13 -26.64 11.51 12.14
CA ARG A 13 -26.09 12.81 11.70
C ARG A 13 -24.58 12.92 11.92
N LEU A 14 -24.06 12.38 13.02
CA LEU A 14 -22.62 12.26 13.26
C LEU A 14 -21.96 11.34 12.24
N GLY A 15 -22.52 10.14 12.02
CA GLY A 15 -22.01 9.21 11.00
C GLY A 15 -22.07 9.76 9.57
N TYR A 16 -23.07 10.59 9.25
CA TYR A 16 -23.14 11.25 7.94
C TYR A 16 -22.07 12.36 7.78
N LEU A 17 -21.73 13.08 8.85
CA LEU A 17 -20.68 14.10 8.82
C LEU A 17 -19.29 13.46 8.75
N THR A 18 -19.02 12.42 9.55
CA THR A 18 -17.75 11.66 9.48
C THR A 18 -17.58 10.99 8.13
N TYR A 19 -18.65 10.41 7.58
CA TYR A 19 -18.66 9.84 6.23
C TYR A 19 -18.29 10.86 5.15
N ASN A 20 -18.97 12.02 5.09
CA ASN A 20 -18.67 13.03 4.07
C ASN A 20 -17.26 13.61 4.23
N LEU A 21 -16.77 13.73 5.47
CA LEU A 21 -15.41 14.19 5.75
C LEU A 21 -14.37 13.15 5.29
N SER A 22 -14.57 11.87 5.61
CA SER A 22 -13.69 10.76 5.23
C SER A 22 -13.71 10.51 3.70
N GLN A 23 -14.86 10.66 3.05
CA GLN A 23 -14.99 10.61 1.60
C GLN A 23 -14.30 11.81 0.91
N GLY A 24 -14.44 13.01 1.48
CA GLY A 24 -13.71 14.20 1.03
C GLY A 24 -12.20 14.05 1.19
N ALA A 25 -11.75 13.51 2.32
CA ALA A 25 -10.34 13.26 2.61
C ALA A 25 -9.75 12.25 1.61
N SER A 26 -10.44 11.14 1.36
CA SER A 26 -10.02 10.14 0.37
C SER A 26 -9.80 10.75 -1.01
N THR A 27 -10.75 11.58 -1.46
CA THR A 27 -10.66 12.28 -2.74
C THR A 27 -9.48 13.26 -2.79
N ALA A 28 -9.25 14.02 -1.72
CA ALA A 28 -8.13 14.94 -1.62
C ALA A 28 -6.78 14.21 -1.68
N ILE A 29 -6.65 13.07 -0.99
CA ILE A 29 -5.45 12.23 -1.01
C ILE A 29 -5.20 11.65 -2.40
N ILE A 30 -6.25 11.20 -3.11
CA ILE A 30 -6.12 10.74 -4.50
C ILE A 30 -5.65 11.88 -5.42
N LEU A 31 -6.15 13.10 -5.24
CA LEU A 31 -5.65 14.25 -6.01
C LEU A 31 -4.16 14.52 -5.72
N VAL A 32 -3.74 14.43 -4.45
CA VAL A 32 -2.32 14.53 -4.08
C VAL A 32 -1.50 13.42 -4.75
N ASN A 33 -2.02 12.19 -4.80
CA ASN A 33 -1.39 11.05 -5.46
C ASN A 33 -1.20 11.28 -6.97
N ASP A 34 -2.18 11.89 -7.63
CA ASP A 34 -2.13 12.19 -9.07
C ASP A 34 -1.16 13.35 -9.35
N LEU A 35 -1.15 14.37 -8.49
CA LEU A 35 -0.14 15.44 -8.54
C LEU A 35 1.27 14.91 -8.33
N LEU A 36 1.48 13.98 -7.39
CA LEU A 36 2.76 13.30 -7.20
C LEU A 36 3.16 12.47 -8.43
N HIS A 37 2.20 11.82 -9.09
CA HIS A 37 2.48 11.04 -10.30
C HIS A 37 2.97 11.91 -11.45
N GLU A 38 2.36 13.08 -11.66
CA GLU A 38 2.83 14.03 -12.66
C GLU A 38 4.15 14.70 -12.26
N ASP A 39 4.33 15.05 -10.98
CA ASP A 39 5.58 15.66 -10.48
C ASP A 39 6.77 14.70 -10.59
N LEU A 40 6.56 13.39 -10.45
CA LEU A 40 7.57 12.35 -10.64
C LEU A 40 8.12 12.29 -12.08
N LYS A 41 7.32 12.67 -13.08
CA LYS A 41 7.74 12.77 -14.48
C LYS A 41 8.52 14.06 -14.77
N GLY A 42 8.42 15.05 -13.89
CA GLY A 42 8.93 16.39 -14.07
C GLY A 42 9.87 16.85 -12.96
N SER A 43 9.52 17.99 -12.34
CA SER A 43 10.43 18.80 -11.53
C SER A 43 10.70 18.28 -10.12
N LYS A 44 9.89 17.34 -9.62
CA LYS A 44 9.93 16.81 -8.24
C LYS A 44 9.79 17.89 -7.14
N LYS A 45 9.24 19.05 -7.48
CA LYS A 45 9.09 20.20 -6.57
C LYS A 45 7.89 20.03 -5.65
N PHE A 46 6.82 19.42 -6.13
CA PHE A 46 5.63 19.20 -5.32
C PHE A 46 5.94 18.25 -4.17
N ALA A 47 6.64 17.14 -4.44
CA ALA A 47 7.09 16.22 -3.39
C ALA A 47 8.00 16.90 -2.35
N ALA A 48 8.89 17.80 -2.79
CA ALA A 48 9.77 18.55 -1.89
C ALA A 48 9.02 19.58 -1.01
N ASN A 49 7.93 20.15 -1.53
CA ASN A 49 7.07 21.04 -0.75
C ASN A 49 6.16 20.24 0.21
N LEU A 50 5.66 19.09 -0.24
CA LEU A 50 4.84 18.20 0.58
C LEU A 50 5.59 17.74 1.83
N SER A 51 6.88 17.44 1.71
CA SER A 51 7.72 17.06 2.86
C SER A 51 7.96 18.19 3.87
N ARG A 52 7.71 19.45 3.51
CA ARG A 52 7.96 20.64 4.36
C ARG A 52 6.69 21.22 5.00
N THR A 53 5.52 20.83 4.53
CA THR A 53 4.23 21.49 4.85
C THR A 53 3.44 20.80 5.96
N GLY A 54 3.99 19.78 6.61
CA GLY A 54 3.32 19.02 7.67
C GLY A 54 2.24 18.04 7.17
N ILE A 55 1.87 18.08 5.89
CA ILE A 55 0.85 17.22 5.31
C ILE A 55 1.22 15.74 5.46
N ALA A 56 2.49 15.38 5.28
CA ALA A 56 2.95 14.00 5.49
C ALA A 56 2.66 13.49 6.91
N ARG A 57 2.82 14.36 7.92
CA ARG A 57 2.51 14.03 9.32
C ARG A 57 1.01 13.88 9.52
N ILE A 58 0.20 14.79 8.98
CA ILE A 58 -1.26 14.70 9.05
C ILE A 58 -1.75 13.39 8.42
N ILE A 59 -1.19 12.99 7.27
CA ILE A 59 -1.52 11.72 6.62
C ILE A 59 -1.18 10.52 7.53
N CYS A 60 -0.05 10.55 8.23
CA CYS A 60 0.32 9.51 9.19
C CYS A 60 -0.59 9.47 10.43
N GLU A 61 -1.01 10.64 10.93
CA GLU A 61 -1.96 10.75 12.05
C GLU A 61 -3.34 10.22 11.64
N GLU A 62 -3.82 10.56 10.44
CA GLU A 62 -5.05 10.01 9.88
C GLU A 62 -4.94 8.49 9.68
N LEU A 63 -3.80 7.99 9.20
CA LEU A 63 -3.56 6.56 9.03
C LEU A 63 -3.74 5.78 10.35
N LEU A 64 -3.27 6.34 11.47
CA LEU A 64 -3.44 5.77 12.81
C LEU A 64 -4.88 5.88 13.33
N ALA A 65 -5.64 6.89 12.88
CA ALA A 65 -7.02 7.11 13.29
C ALA A 65 -8.04 6.25 12.49
N ILE A 66 -7.60 5.60 11.41
CA ILE A 66 -8.46 4.74 10.60
C ILE A 66 -8.88 3.51 11.38
N ASP A 67 -10.19 3.37 11.53
CA ASP A 67 -10.84 2.19 12.10
C ASP A 67 -11.99 1.73 11.20
N PHE A 68 -12.05 0.43 10.94
CA PHE A 68 -13.16 -0.21 10.25
C PHE A 68 -13.20 -1.73 10.47
N ASP A 69 -14.39 -2.32 10.24
CA ASP A 69 -14.58 -3.77 10.24
C ASP A 69 -14.59 -4.31 8.80
N TRP A 70 -13.76 -5.33 8.54
CA TRP A 70 -13.69 -6.06 7.27
C TRP A 70 -15.05 -6.64 6.83
N ALA A 71 -15.91 -7.02 7.79
CA ALA A 71 -17.22 -7.59 7.49
C ALA A 71 -18.23 -6.57 6.96
N GLU A 72 -18.13 -5.33 7.42
CA GLU A 72 -19.03 -4.25 7.00
C GLU A 72 -18.71 -3.80 5.56
N ILE A 73 -17.42 -3.79 5.16
CA ILE A 73 -16.99 -3.35 3.83
C ILE A 73 -17.54 -4.23 2.69
N VAL A 74 -17.61 -5.55 2.92
CA VAL A 74 -18.05 -6.53 1.91
C VAL A 74 -19.59 -6.58 1.79
N GLY A 75 -20.32 -5.85 2.63
CA GLY A 75 -21.73 -6.00 2.94
C GLY A 75 -22.67 -6.41 1.80
N LYS A 76 -23.07 -7.69 1.80
CA LYS A 76 -24.34 -8.18 1.21
C LYS A 76 -25.56 -7.89 2.11
N ASN A 77 -25.35 -7.35 3.31
CA ASN A 77 -26.38 -7.08 4.33
C ASN A 77 -26.75 -5.59 4.40
N ALA A 78 -26.92 -4.93 3.25
CA ALA A 78 -27.28 -3.52 3.14
C ALA A 78 -28.75 -3.23 3.49
N THR A 79 -29.39 -3.98 4.39
CA THR A 79 -30.84 -3.90 4.63
C THR A 79 -31.25 -3.24 5.95
N ALA A 80 -30.33 -2.74 6.79
CA ALA A 80 -30.74 -2.03 8.02
C ALA A 80 -29.82 -0.89 8.55
N ALA A 81 -28.61 -0.67 8.00
CA ALA A 81 -27.58 0.18 8.65
C ALA A 81 -26.81 1.11 7.68
N GLY A 82 -27.52 1.80 6.78
CA GLY A 82 -26.91 2.54 5.65
C GLY A 82 -25.83 3.58 5.99
N SER A 83 -25.81 4.20 7.19
CA SER A 83 -24.79 5.21 7.53
C SER A 83 -23.50 4.64 8.11
N ARG A 84 -23.57 3.55 8.89
CA ARG A 84 -22.39 2.95 9.54
C ARG A 84 -21.55 2.15 8.55
N ASN A 85 -22.21 1.41 7.65
CA ASN A 85 -21.52 0.74 6.55
C ASN A 85 -20.79 1.75 5.65
N ALA A 86 -21.43 2.89 5.35
CA ALA A 86 -20.82 3.94 4.53
C ALA A 86 -19.52 4.49 5.14
N GLU A 87 -19.47 4.68 6.46
CA GLU A 87 -18.27 5.11 7.19
C GLU A 87 -17.13 4.08 7.11
N HIS A 88 -17.42 2.79 7.31
CA HIS A 88 -16.44 1.72 7.15
C HIS A 88 -15.85 1.66 5.73
N VAL A 89 -16.70 1.80 4.71
CA VAL A 89 -16.27 1.87 3.31
C VAL A 89 -15.43 3.12 3.04
N ALA A 90 -15.81 4.28 3.60
CA ALA A 90 -15.04 5.51 3.44
C ALA A 90 -13.64 5.41 4.07
N ASN A 91 -13.55 4.87 5.29
CA ASN A 91 -12.27 4.66 5.98
C ASN A 91 -11.37 3.65 5.26
N TYR A 92 -11.96 2.58 4.70
CA TYR A 92 -11.24 1.66 3.82
C TYR A 92 -10.68 2.37 2.57
N ASN A 93 -11.50 3.17 1.90
CA ASN A 93 -11.06 3.93 0.73
C ASN A 93 -9.95 4.93 1.08
N LEU A 94 -10.05 5.58 2.24
CA LEU A 94 -9.02 6.48 2.76
C LEU A 94 -7.71 5.74 2.98
N LEU A 95 -7.75 4.56 3.62
CA LEU A 95 -6.56 3.72 3.83
C LEU A 95 -5.88 3.38 2.51
N VAL A 96 -6.64 2.87 1.54
CA VAL A 96 -6.13 2.51 0.21
C VAL A 96 -5.52 3.73 -0.50
N ALA A 97 -6.20 4.88 -0.43
CA ALA A 97 -5.70 6.13 -1.00
C ALA A 97 -4.39 6.57 -0.36
N ILE A 98 -4.30 6.52 0.97
CA ILE A 98 -3.09 6.87 1.73
C ILE A 98 -1.94 5.93 1.34
N LEU A 99 -2.10 4.61 1.43
CA LEU A 99 -1.03 3.66 1.11
C LEU A 99 -0.51 3.82 -0.33
N THR A 100 -1.42 4.04 -1.29
CA THR A 100 -1.05 4.31 -2.68
C THR A 100 -0.23 5.60 -2.80
N THR A 101 -0.67 6.67 -2.13
CA THR A 101 0.01 7.96 -2.11
C THR A 101 1.39 7.86 -1.47
N LEU A 102 1.48 7.19 -0.32
CA LEU A 102 2.73 6.96 0.40
C LEU A 102 3.73 6.14 -0.41
N THR A 103 3.25 5.17 -1.20
CA THR A 103 4.11 4.41 -2.12
C THR A 103 4.76 5.35 -3.13
N ARG A 104 3.98 6.20 -3.81
CA ARG A 104 4.54 7.17 -4.78
C ARG A 104 5.43 8.21 -4.11
N PHE A 105 5.03 8.69 -2.94
CA PHE A 105 5.79 9.69 -2.21
C PHE A 105 7.16 9.14 -1.78
N SER A 106 7.20 7.93 -1.23
CA SER A 106 8.43 7.24 -0.80
C SER A 106 9.39 6.93 -1.96
N ALA A 107 8.91 6.89 -3.20
CA ALA A 107 9.76 6.76 -4.38
C ALA A 107 10.60 8.03 -4.65
N THR A 108 10.21 9.18 -4.10
CA THR A 108 10.99 10.43 -4.17
C THR A 108 12.01 10.51 -3.03
N GLU A 109 13.10 11.25 -3.23
CA GLU A 109 14.12 11.43 -2.17
C GLU A 109 13.55 12.21 -0.98
N SER A 110 12.77 13.28 -1.22
CA SER A 110 12.16 14.08 -0.16
C SER A 110 11.11 13.29 0.61
N GLY A 111 10.29 12.49 -0.08
CA GLY A 111 9.31 11.64 0.57
C GLY A 111 9.92 10.48 1.33
N TRP A 112 10.98 9.86 0.81
CA TRP A 112 11.72 8.82 1.54
C TRP A 112 12.26 9.35 2.88
N ASN A 113 12.88 10.54 2.87
CA ASN A 113 13.39 11.18 4.08
C ASN A 113 12.26 11.49 5.07
N ALA A 114 11.16 12.11 4.60
CA ALA A 114 10.02 12.43 5.45
C ALA A 114 9.36 11.19 6.07
N MET A 115 9.19 10.11 5.29
CA MET A 115 8.60 8.87 5.77
C MET A 115 9.48 8.14 6.78
N THR A 116 10.79 8.23 6.60
CA THR A 116 11.77 7.70 7.56
C THR A 116 11.74 8.47 8.87
N GLU A 117 11.66 9.80 8.80
CA GLU A 117 11.55 10.67 9.98
C GLU A 117 10.24 10.46 10.74
N LEU A 118 9.16 10.17 10.02
CA LEU A 118 7.84 9.87 10.59
C LEU A 118 7.66 8.40 10.99
N ALA A 119 8.70 7.57 10.91
CA ALA A 119 8.67 6.17 11.33
C ALA A 119 7.51 5.37 10.69
N ILE A 120 7.27 5.55 9.38
CA ILE A 120 6.11 4.95 8.71
C ILE A 120 6.07 3.42 8.84
N THR A 121 7.22 2.75 8.90
CA THR A 121 7.31 1.30 9.04
C THR A 121 6.75 0.82 10.38
N GLU A 122 7.02 1.57 11.44
CA GLU A 122 6.50 1.30 12.79
C GLU A 122 4.99 1.57 12.84
N ILE A 123 4.55 2.68 12.24
CA ILE A 123 3.12 2.97 12.10
C ILE A 123 2.41 1.81 11.42
N LEU A 124 2.91 1.31 10.28
CA LEU A 124 2.32 0.18 9.57
C LEU A 124 2.29 -1.10 10.45
N SER A 125 3.30 -1.35 11.28
CA SER A 125 3.30 -2.50 12.18
C SER A 125 2.30 -2.43 13.33
N GLU A 126 1.84 -1.22 13.68
CA GLU A 126 0.91 -0.98 14.79
C GLU A 126 -0.55 -0.81 14.33
N LEU A 127 -0.82 -0.72 13.02
CA LEU A 127 -2.18 -0.56 12.52
C LEU A 127 -3.05 -1.76 12.86
N ILE A 128 -4.14 -1.52 13.59
CA ILE A 128 -5.11 -2.54 14.01
C ILE A 128 -5.62 -3.33 12.80
N VAL A 129 -5.87 -2.67 11.67
CA VAL A 129 -6.34 -3.31 10.44
C VAL A 129 -5.40 -4.41 9.89
N PHE A 130 -4.11 -4.37 10.25
CA PHE A 130 -3.12 -5.40 9.88
C PHE A 130 -2.85 -6.39 11.01
N VAL A 131 -2.92 -5.94 12.27
CA VAL A 131 -2.77 -6.81 13.44
C VAL A 131 -3.97 -7.73 13.63
N GLU A 132 -5.17 -7.29 13.20
CA GLU A 132 -6.42 -8.04 13.28
C GLU A 132 -6.95 -8.43 11.87
N PRO A 133 -6.35 -9.46 11.24
CA PRO A 133 -6.80 -9.95 9.95
C PRO A 133 -8.22 -10.56 9.99
N PRO A 134 -8.99 -10.49 8.89
CA PRO A 134 -10.32 -11.08 8.82
C PRO A 134 -10.24 -12.60 8.99
N LYS A 135 -11.11 -13.16 9.85
CA LYS A 135 -11.16 -14.61 10.12
C LYS A 135 -11.30 -15.46 8.86
N GLU A 136 -11.95 -14.91 7.82
CA GLU A 136 -12.12 -15.55 6.52
C GLU A 136 -10.79 -16.01 5.90
N ILE A 137 -9.69 -15.27 6.09
CA ILE A 137 -8.39 -15.61 5.49
C ILE A 137 -7.80 -16.89 6.05
N PHE A 138 -8.09 -17.21 7.31
CA PHE A 138 -7.63 -18.44 7.96
C PHE A 138 -8.51 -19.63 7.61
N LEU A 139 -9.83 -19.41 7.53
CA LEU A 139 -10.80 -20.47 7.27
C LEU A 139 -10.86 -20.85 5.78
N LYS A 140 -10.72 -19.87 4.89
CA LYS A 140 -10.80 -20.05 3.43
C LYS A 140 -9.69 -19.24 2.73
N PRO A 141 -8.44 -19.70 2.77
CA PRO A 141 -7.30 -19.03 2.14
C PRO A 141 -7.49 -18.76 0.64
N GLU A 142 -8.23 -19.62 -0.05
CA GLU A 142 -8.54 -19.50 -1.49
C GLU A 142 -9.28 -18.19 -1.84
N ASN A 143 -10.03 -17.64 -0.89
CA ASN A 143 -10.80 -16.41 -1.11
C ASN A 143 -9.90 -15.19 -1.35
N VAL A 144 -8.61 -15.27 -1.02
CA VAL A 144 -7.61 -14.22 -1.36
C VAL A 144 -7.56 -13.92 -2.87
N LYS A 145 -8.01 -14.83 -3.73
CA LYS A 145 -8.08 -14.62 -5.20
C LYS A 145 -9.43 -14.09 -5.67
N ILE A 146 -10.47 -14.13 -4.83
CA ILE A 146 -11.84 -13.84 -5.20
C ILE A 146 -12.17 -12.40 -4.84
N LYS A 147 -12.30 -11.55 -5.87
CA LYS A 147 -12.66 -10.14 -5.71
C LYS A 147 -13.95 -9.97 -4.90
N GLY A 148 -13.92 -9.02 -3.97
CA GLY A 148 -15.08 -8.70 -3.11
C GLY A 148 -15.25 -9.60 -1.89
N THR A 149 -14.30 -10.49 -1.59
CA THR A 149 -14.23 -11.19 -0.28
C THR A 149 -13.38 -10.39 0.71
N GLN A 150 -13.51 -10.65 2.02
CA GLN A 150 -12.73 -9.95 3.03
C GLN A 150 -11.24 -10.31 2.88
N SER A 151 -10.96 -11.59 2.63
CA SER A 151 -9.61 -12.10 2.38
C SER A 151 -8.92 -11.40 1.20
N TYR A 152 -9.65 -11.16 0.10
CA TYR A 152 -9.12 -10.42 -1.06
C TYR A 152 -8.82 -8.97 -0.72
N LEU A 153 -9.75 -8.26 -0.06
CA LEU A 153 -9.56 -6.85 0.29
C LEU A 153 -8.39 -6.68 1.25
N TYR A 154 -8.30 -7.53 2.29
CA TYR A 154 -7.19 -7.54 3.23
C TYR A 154 -5.85 -7.77 2.53
N ALA A 155 -5.73 -8.84 1.73
CA ALA A 155 -4.49 -9.17 1.05
C ALA A 155 -4.04 -8.04 0.10
N ASN A 156 -4.97 -7.42 -0.62
CA ASN A 156 -4.67 -6.30 -1.51
C ASN A 156 -4.21 -5.04 -0.74
N THR A 157 -4.84 -4.74 0.40
CA THR A 157 -4.42 -3.60 1.24
C THR A 157 -3.04 -3.83 1.86
N VAL A 158 -2.75 -5.05 2.32
CA VAL A 158 -1.42 -5.39 2.83
C VAL A 158 -0.37 -5.35 1.72
N ASP A 159 -0.69 -5.81 0.51
CA ASP A 159 0.22 -5.71 -0.65
C ASP A 159 0.57 -4.25 -0.96
N LEU A 160 -0.39 -3.31 -0.86
CA LEU A 160 -0.11 -1.87 -0.97
C LEU A 160 0.85 -1.38 0.13
N ALA A 161 0.66 -1.82 1.38
CA ALA A 161 1.58 -1.47 2.47
C ALA A 161 3.00 -2.03 2.23
N LEU A 162 3.11 -3.26 1.74
CA LEU A 162 4.40 -3.84 1.34
C LEU A 162 5.04 -3.07 0.19
N HIS A 163 4.25 -2.53 -0.74
CA HIS A 163 4.77 -1.65 -1.77
C HIS A 163 5.37 -0.36 -1.20
N VAL A 164 4.80 0.22 -0.14
CA VAL A 164 5.44 1.32 0.60
C VAL A 164 6.80 0.88 1.13
N CYS A 165 6.86 -0.26 1.84
CA CYS A 165 8.11 -0.82 2.37
C CYS A 165 9.14 -1.09 1.27
N LYS A 166 8.71 -1.63 0.12
CA LYS A 166 9.57 -1.87 -1.03
C LYS A 166 10.20 -0.56 -1.51
N GLN A 167 9.42 0.52 -1.63
CA GLN A 167 9.98 1.82 -2.04
C GLN A 167 11.02 2.34 -1.04
N LEU A 168 10.78 2.14 0.26
CA LEU A 168 11.75 2.48 1.31
C LEU A 168 13.06 1.68 1.17
N CYS A 169 13.00 0.45 0.67
CA CYS A 169 14.16 -0.41 0.42
C CYS A 169 14.99 -0.04 -0.82
N THR A 170 14.54 0.89 -1.68
CA THR A 170 15.25 1.22 -2.94
C THR A 170 16.28 2.36 -2.85
N LYS A 171 16.37 3.08 -1.72
CA LYS A 171 17.17 4.33 -1.60
C LYS A 171 18.47 4.15 -0.84
N SER A 172 19.45 5.00 -1.12
CA SER A 172 20.86 4.87 -0.67
C SER A 172 21.13 4.58 0.83
N LYS A 173 20.17 4.82 1.73
CA LYS A 173 20.28 4.58 3.18
C LYS A 173 19.29 3.55 3.73
N TRP A 174 18.70 2.73 2.85
CA TRP A 174 17.65 1.78 3.21
C TRP A 174 18.06 0.71 4.23
N LYS A 175 19.35 0.38 4.34
CA LYS A 175 19.88 -0.58 5.34
C LYS A 175 19.59 -0.18 6.80
N LYS A 176 19.25 1.09 7.06
CA LYS A 176 18.81 1.52 8.39
C LYS A 176 17.35 1.14 8.69
N LEU A 177 16.59 0.82 7.65
CA LEU A 177 15.17 0.47 7.70
C LEU A 177 14.93 -1.02 7.50
N SER A 178 15.91 -1.78 7.02
CA SER A 178 15.79 -3.20 6.70
C SER A 178 15.22 -4.01 7.87
N LEU A 179 15.75 -3.82 9.09
CA LEU A 179 15.20 -4.48 10.28
C LEU A 179 13.75 -4.09 10.56
N LYS A 180 13.41 -2.80 10.44
CA LYS A 180 12.05 -2.28 10.69
C LYS A 180 11.04 -2.82 9.68
N VAL A 181 11.44 -2.92 8.41
CA VAL A 181 10.64 -3.55 7.35
C VAL A 181 10.43 -5.04 7.63
N LEU A 182 11.46 -5.75 8.09
CA LEU A 182 11.30 -7.16 8.47
C LEU A 182 10.37 -7.34 9.66
N VAL A 183 10.42 -6.45 10.65
CA VAL A 183 9.49 -6.46 11.80
C VAL A 183 8.05 -6.29 11.31
N PHE A 184 7.78 -5.38 10.38
CA PHE A 184 6.44 -5.27 9.77
C PHE A 184 6.03 -6.55 9.02
N ILE A 185 6.94 -7.21 8.29
CA ILE A 185 6.62 -8.48 7.63
C ILE A 185 6.34 -9.58 8.68
N GLN A 186 7.03 -9.57 9.81
CA GLN A 186 6.81 -10.51 10.91
C GLN A 186 5.44 -10.31 11.58
N THR A 187 4.93 -9.08 11.72
CA THR A 187 3.58 -8.85 12.27
C THR A 187 2.49 -9.50 11.42
N LEU A 188 2.76 -9.72 10.13
CA LEU A 188 1.87 -10.41 9.20
C LEU A 188 2.07 -11.95 9.20
N GLY A 189 2.91 -12.46 10.10
CA GLY A 189 3.46 -13.81 10.07
C GLY A 189 2.41 -14.91 10.07
N ASP A 190 1.34 -14.78 10.86
CA ASP A 190 0.28 -15.79 10.93
C ASP A 190 -0.46 -15.94 9.59
N VAL A 191 -0.77 -14.81 8.94
CA VAL A 191 -1.42 -14.82 7.63
C VAL A 191 -0.47 -15.39 6.58
N LEU A 192 0.79 -14.95 6.56
CA LEU A 192 1.80 -15.41 5.61
C LEU A 192 2.01 -16.93 5.73
N GLN A 193 2.15 -17.45 6.95
CA GLN A 193 2.27 -18.89 7.19
C GLN A 193 1.04 -19.64 6.70
N GLN A 194 -0.17 -19.13 6.98
CA GLN A 194 -1.40 -19.78 6.55
C GLN A 194 -1.51 -19.84 5.02
N LEU A 195 -1.17 -18.74 4.33
CA LEU A 195 -1.21 -18.68 2.87
C LEU A 195 -0.14 -19.59 2.24
N MET A 196 1.07 -19.63 2.80
CA MET A 196 2.13 -20.55 2.36
C MET A 196 1.73 -22.02 2.57
N ARG A 197 1.15 -22.35 3.74
CA ARG A 197 0.66 -23.70 4.06
C ARG A 197 -0.48 -24.13 3.13
N ALA A 198 -1.33 -23.20 2.73
CA ALA A 198 -2.40 -23.43 1.77
C ALA A 198 -1.92 -23.38 0.31
N GLU A 199 -0.62 -23.21 0.05
CA GLU A 199 -0.01 -23.11 -1.29
C GLU A 199 -0.67 -22.03 -2.17
N MET A 200 -1.08 -20.92 -1.55
CA MET A 200 -1.70 -19.82 -2.26
C MET A 200 -0.65 -18.96 -2.97
N ASN A 201 -0.78 -18.81 -4.28
CA ASN A 201 -0.03 -17.83 -5.05
C ASN A 201 -0.84 -16.52 -5.15
N CYS A 202 -0.40 -15.47 -4.45
CA CYS A 202 -1.00 -14.14 -4.50
C CYS A 202 0.08 -13.04 -4.45
N ALA A 203 -0.25 -11.85 -4.95
CA ALA A 203 0.67 -10.70 -5.02
C ALA A 203 1.25 -10.35 -3.65
N PHE A 204 0.44 -10.39 -2.59
CA PHE A 204 0.86 -10.19 -1.20
C PHE A 204 2.07 -11.07 -0.82
N LEU A 205 1.98 -12.39 -1.08
CA LEU A 205 3.08 -13.33 -0.76
C LEU A 205 4.32 -13.08 -1.64
N GLU A 206 4.11 -12.80 -2.92
CA GLU A 206 5.20 -12.52 -3.86
C GLU A 206 5.95 -11.24 -3.47
N THR A 207 5.24 -10.17 -3.16
CA THR A 207 5.82 -8.89 -2.72
C THR A 207 6.59 -9.06 -1.41
N ALA A 208 6.03 -9.76 -0.43
CA ALA A 208 6.71 -10.05 0.84
C ALA A 208 7.99 -10.87 0.60
N SER A 209 7.92 -11.94 -0.20
CA SER A 209 9.06 -12.78 -0.55
C SER A 209 10.16 -11.98 -1.25
N ASN A 210 9.79 -11.12 -2.21
CA ASN A 210 10.73 -10.29 -2.94
C ASN A 210 11.47 -9.31 -2.03
N ILE A 211 10.78 -8.67 -1.09
CA ILE A 211 11.41 -7.76 -0.12
C ILE A 211 12.40 -8.53 0.76
N VAL A 212 12.01 -9.67 1.32
CA VAL A 212 12.90 -10.47 2.18
C VAL A 212 14.14 -10.93 1.41
N LYS A 213 13.98 -11.40 0.17
CA LYS A 213 15.12 -11.79 -0.69
C LYS A 213 16.03 -10.62 -1.00
N GLU A 214 15.48 -9.47 -1.36
CA GLU A 214 16.25 -8.27 -1.68
C GLU A 214 17.05 -7.78 -0.46
N ILE A 215 16.44 -7.79 0.73
CA ILE A 215 17.14 -7.46 1.98
C ILE A 215 18.25 -8.48 2.25
N TYR A 216 17.96 -9.78 2.17
CA TYR A 216 18.93 -10.84 2.45
C TYR A 216 20.16 -10.81 1.53
N VAL A 217 19.96 -10.50 0.25
CA VAL A 217 21.06 -10.42 -0.73
C VAL A 217 21.93 -9.18 -0.51
N ASN A 218 21.34 -8.06 -0.08
CA ASN A 218 22.05 -6.78 -0.05
C ASN A 218 22.46 -6.31 1.36
N ASP A 219 21.93 -6.91 2.43
CA ASP A 219 22.21 -6.57 3.83
C ASP A 219 22.59 -7.81 4.66
N GLU A 220 23.83 -8.26 4.47
CA GLU A 220 24.39 -9.44 5.14
C GLU A 220 24.32 -9.37 6.68
N SER A 221 24.28 -8.15 7.25
CA SER A 221 24.26 -7.95 8.70
C SER A 221 22.99 -8.50 9.37
N ILE A 222 21.92 -8.71 8.59
CA ILE A 222 20.60 -9.12 9.08
C ILE A 222 20.28 -10.58 8.67
N ASN A 223 21.16 -11.24 7.94
CA ASN A 223 20.94 -12.62 7.47
C ASN A 223 20.66 -13.59 8.62
N ALA A 224 21.40 -13.48 9.72
CA ALA A 224 21.18 -14.30 10.92
C ALA A 224 19.77 -14.10 11.51
N ALA A 225 19.25 -12.87 11.52
CA ALA A 225 17.90 -12.59 11.99
C ALA A 225 16.84 -13.21 11.06
N ILE A 226 17.03 -13.10 9.74
CA ILE A 226 16.15 -13.72 8.74
C ILE A 226 16.14 -15.25 8.89
N ASP A 227 17.30 -15.88 9.08
CA ASP A 227 17.43 -17.34 9.20
C ASP A 227 16.91 -17.89 10.52
N SER A 228 16.96 -17.09 11.59
CA SER A 228 16.42 -17.46 12.91
C SER A 228 14.89 -17.51 12.92
N GLU A 229 14.24 -16.73 12.07
CA GLU A 229 12.79 -16.56 12.05
C GLU A 229 12.13 -17.40 10.97
N ASN A 230 11.20 -18.28 11.38
CA ASN A 230 10.66 -19.30 10.49
C ASN A 230 9.91 -18.70 9.29
N VAL A 231 9.11 -17.66 9.51
CA VAL A 231 8.35 -16.98 8.44
C VAL A 231 9.27 -16.36 7.41
N LEU A 232 10.27 -15.60 7.87
CA LEU A 232 11.21 -14.91 7.00
C LEU A 232 12.06 -15.90 6.20
N ARG A 233 12.53 -16.97 6.85
CA ARG A 233 13.26 -18.05 6.18
C ARG A 233 12.42 -18.72 5.10
N GLN A 234 11.14 -19.02 5.39
CA GLN A 234 10.22 -19.62 4.42
C GLN A 234 9.95 -18.67 3.24
N LEU A 235 9.70 -17.40 3.50
CA LEU A 235 9.50 -16.38 2.47
C LEU A 235 10.74 -16.18 1.58
N ARG A 236 11.94 -16.28 2.15
CA ARG A 236 13.18 -16.24 1.37
C ARG A 236 13.25 -17.40 0.39
N THR A 237 12.87 -18.61 0.81
CA THR A 237 12.87 -19.81 -0.04
C THR A 237 11.63 -19.94 -0.91
N PHE A 238 10.60 -19.12 -0.65
CA PHE A 238 9.34 -19.17 -1.38
C PHE A 238 9.59 -18.90 -2.86
N SER A 239 9.28 -19.89 -3.69
CA SER A 239 9.27 -19.75 -5.13
C SER A 239 7.82 -19.84 -5.56
N SER A 240 7.26 -18.73 -6.02
CA SER A 240 5.97 -18.75 -6.73
C SER A 240 6.07 -19.79 -7.85
N SER A 241 5.20 -20.79 -7.85
CA SER A 241 5.19 -21.92 -8.80
C SER A 241 4.85 -21.52 -10.24
N SER A 242 5.18 -20.30 -10.65
CA SER A 242 4.91 -19.73 -11.97
C SER A 242 6.17 -19.18 -12.66
N SER A 243 7.37 -19.45 -12.12
CA SER A 243 8.64 -19.13 -12.80
C SER A 243 9.19 -20.25 -13.69
N SER A 244 8.40 -21.30 -13.99
CA SER A 244 8.67 -22.18 -15.13
C SER A 244 8.22 -21.52 -16.44
N ASN A 245 8.89 -20.40 -16.80
CA ASN A 245 9.06 -19.86 -18.16
C ASN A 245 9.82 -18.51 -18.14
N SER A 246 10.98 -18.44 -17.45
CA SER A 246 12.04 -17.48 -17.82
C SER A 246 13.35 -17.78 -17.05
N THR A 247 13.96 -18.93 -17.31
CA THR A 247 15.39 -19.11 -17.02
C THR A 247 16.18 -18.71 -18.25
N ASN A 248 16.74 -17.50 -18.23
CA ASN A 248 18.10 -17.18 -18.64
C ASN A 248 18.37 -15.70 -18.37
N TYR A 249 18.68 -15.37 -17.12
CA TYR A 249 19.53 -14.22 -16.83
C TYR A 249 20.75 -14.74 -16.07
N SER A 250 21.71 -15.24 -16.85
CA SER A 250 23.10 -15.31 -16.46
C SER A 250 23.66 -13.89 -16.39
N SER A 251 24.28 -13.60 -15.25
CA SER A 251 25.25 -12.52 -15.05
C SER A 251 26.20 -12.35 -16.23
N SER A 252 26.32 -11.13 -16.76
CA SER A 252 27.57 -10.64 -17.33
C SER A 252 27.57 -9.11 -17.37
N GLU A 253 28.60 -8.54 -16.75
CA GLU A 253 29.05 -7.18 -16.99
C GLU A 253 29.45 -6.98 -18.47
N ASN A 254 29.47 -5.70 -18.84
CA ASN A 254 30.27 -5.04 -19.88
C ASN A 254 29.65 -4.61 -21.22
N HIS A 255 29.89 -3.30 -21.45
CA HIS A 255 30.01 -2.53 -22.68
C HIS A 255 28.76 -1.89 -23.32
N HIS A 256 28.73 -0.56 -23.16
CA HIS A 256 28.27 0.44 -24.12
C HIS A 256 28.18 -0.06 -25.57
N LYS A 257 26.96 -0.03 -26.13
CA LYS A 257 26.74 0.42 -27.51
C LYS A 257 25.49 1.29 -27.55
N ILE A 258 25.72 2.55 -27.89
CA ILE A 258 24.72 3.53 -28.32
C ILE A 258 24.06 2.97 -29.58
N ASN A 259 22.74 2.79 -29.57
CA ASN A 259 21.99 2.54 -30.79
C ASN A 259 21.18 3.79 -31.15
N THR A 260 21.67 4.50 -32.16
CA THR A 260 20.99 5.62 -32.81
C THR A 260 19.91 5.10 -33.75
N ASN A 261 18.76 5.79 -33.72
CA ASN A 261 17.61 5.74 -34.64
C ASN A 261 16.47 4.80 -34.23
N SER A 262 15.20 5.15 -34.37
CA SER A 262 14.47 6.42 -34.45
C SER A 262 12.98 6.03 -34.55
N SER A 263 12.12 6.91 -34.02
CA SER A 263 10.71 7.14 -34.41
C SER A 263 9.77 7.10 -33.21
N PHE A 264 9.67 8.27 -32.57
CA PHE A 264 8.69 8.63 -31.57
C PHE A 264 7.52 9.30 -32.30
N ALA A 265 6.39 8.60 -32.44
CA ALA A 265 5.16 9.16 -33.01
C ALA A 265 4.38 9.90 -31.91
N ALA A 266 4.65 11.19 -31.74
CA ALA A 266 3.82 12.07 -30.93
C ALA A 266 2.76 12.76 -31.82
N PRO A 267 1.48 12.81 -31.40
CA PRO A 267 0.42 13.48 -32.14
C PRO A 267 0.57 15.01 -32.05
N ARG A 268 0.65 15.68 -33.20
CA ARG A 268 0.72 17.15 -33.30
C ARG A 268 -0.67 17.77 -33.15
N GLN A 269 -0.68 18.87 -32.40
CA GLN A 269 -1.84 19.60 -31.91
C GLN A 269 -2.69 20.27 -32.98
N LEU A 270 -3.94 20.50 -32.57
CA LEU A 270 -4.98 21.35 -33.17
C LEU A 270 -4.57 22.83 -33.23
N PHE A 271 -5.19 23.54 -34.18
CA PHE A 271 -5.27 25.00 -34.39
C PHE A 271 -4.09 25.67 -35.13
N SER A 272 -4.33 25.99 -36.41
CA SER A 272 -3.66 27.06 -37.13
C SER A 272 -4.62 28.25 -37.21
N THR A 273 -4.34 29.30 -36.45
CA THR A 273 -4.96 30.61 -36.58
C THR A 273 -4.21 31.42 -37.64
N LEU A 274 -4.97 31.98 -38.59
CA LEU A 274 -4.75 33.25 -39.29
C LEU A 274 -3.40 33.47 -40.00
N VAL A 275 -3.44 33.72 -41.31
CA VAL A 275 -2.49 34.61 -41.97
C VAL A 275 -3.26 35.64 -42.81
N PRO A 276 -2.98 36.94 -42.66
CA PRO A 276 -3.50 37.99 -43.54
C PRO A 276 -2.57 38.24 -44.74
N ILE A 277 -3.18 38.57 -45.88
CA ILE A 277 -2.99 39.72 -46.79
C ILE A 277 -3.77 39.38 -48.07
#